data_AF-A0A9P4GV70-F1
#
_entry.id   AF-A0A9P4GV70-F1
#
_cell.length_a   1.000
_cell.length_b   1.000
_cell.length_c   1.000
_cell.angle_alpha   90.00
_cell.angle_beta   90.00
_cell.angle_gamma   90.00
#
_symmetry.space_group_name_H-M   'P 1'
#
loop_
_entity.id
_entity.type
_entity.pdbx_description
1 polymer ?
#
loop_
_entity_poly.entity_id
_entity_poly.type
_entity_poly.pdbx_seq_one_letter_code
_entity_poly.pdbx_strand_id
1 'polypeptide(L)'
;MLASMFYFELDALPILDGDNYLCFGYIRCRLDLPLEGLRFLYSQLLKTSSWFLIQGSPVQCVQSIPKGLPPFKRRVTFRAESMDEVVAFSIGGITSTSRPLSGFPTTLTKLIEDQGLVKPFGTLDHEVSEKPLPAIPAKRIGTPQPP
;
A
#
# COMPACT_ATOMS: atom_id res chain seq x y z
N MET A 1 -14.51 -13.32 12.67
CA MET A 1 -14.43 -13.78 11.27
C MET A 1 -14.37 -12.62 10.27
N LEU A 2 -14.83 -11.40 10.59
CA LEU A 2 -14.75 -10.25 9.67
C LEU A 2 -13.34 -9.60 9.59
N ALA A 3 -12.61 -9.53 10.71
CA ALA A 3 -11.28 -8.92 10.75
C ALA A 3 -10.26 -9.61 9.83
N SER A 4 -10.36 -10.93 9.67
CA SER A 4 -9.51 -11.73 8.77
C SER A 4 -9.78 -11.50 7.28
N MET A 5 -10.86 -10.79 6.93
CA MET A 5 -11.13 -10.37 5.56
C MET A 5 -10.28 -9.15 5.19
N PHE A 6 -9.80 -8.40 6.16
CA PHE A 6 -9.01 -7.20 5.92
C PHE A 6 -7.53 -7.44 6.17
N TYR A 7 -6.73 -6.76 5.35
CA TYR A 7 -5.28 -6.77 5.44
C TYR A 7 -4.74 -5.42 4.98
N PHE A 8 -3.50 -5.12 5.34
CA PHE A 8 -2.84 -3.88 4.97
C PHE A 8 -1.72 -4.14 3.96
N GLU A 9 -1.60 -3.25 2.98
CA GLU A 9 -0.49 -3.18 2.04
C GLU A 9 0.13 -1.79 2.11
N LEU A 10 1.45 -1.71 2.08
CA LEU A 10 2.17 -0.45 1.88
C LEU A 10 2.03 -0.02 0.42
N ASP A 11 1.90 1.27 0.21
CA ASP A 11 1.85 1.88 -1.13
C ASP A 11 3.27 2.02 -1.72
N ALA A 12 4.25 2.29 -0.86
CA ALA A 12 5.66 2.46 -1.17
C ALA A 12 6.52 2.16 0.06
N LEU A 13 7.85 2.19 -0.11
CA LEU A 13 8.79 2.15 1.01
C LEU A 13 8.52 3.33 1.97
N PRO A 14 8.62 3.11 3.31
CA PRO A 14 8.50 4.19 4.28
C PRO A 14 9.52 5.32 4.01
N ILE A 15 9.09 6.56 4.21
CA ILE A 15 9.91 7.75 4.00
C ILE A 15 10.41 8.23 5.36
N LEU A 16 11.70 8.44 5.52
CA LEU A 16 12.25 9.06 6.74
C LEU A 16 11.84 10.55 6.78
N ASP A 17 11.04 10.92 7.77
CA ASP A 17 10.49 12.26 8.03
C ASP A 17 10.86 12.69 9.46
N GLY A 18 12.00 13.37 9.59
CA GLY A 18 12.63 13.66 10.89
C GLY A 18 13.17 12.37 11.53
N ASP A 19 12.76 12.10 12.77
CA ASP A 19 13.17 10.92 13.53
C ASP A 19 12.23 9.71 13.33
N ASN A 20 11.23 9.82 12.46
CA ASN A 20 10.21 8.79 12.25
C ASN A 20 10.09 8.40 10.78
N TYR A 21 9.65 7.17 10.53
CA TYR A 21 9.25 6.66 9.24
C TYR A 21 7.77 6.96 8.97
N LEU A 22 7.51 7.81 7.98
CA LEU A 22 6.18 8.07 7.46
C LEU A 22 5.77 6.96 6.49
N CYS A 23 4.68 6.28 6.84
CA CYS A 23 4.17 5.13 6.10
C CYS A 23 2.84 5.46 5.42
N PHE A 24 2.72 5.05 4.16
CA PHE A 24 1.50 5.17 3.37
C PHE A 24 1.05 3.79 2.89
N GLY A 25 -0.25 3.55 2.90
CA GLY A 25 -0.79 2.30 2.41
C GLY A 25 -2.30 2.26 2.38
N TYR A 26 -2.81 1.05 2.15
CA TYR A 26 -4.23 0.79 2.08
C TYR A 26 -4.62 -0.43 2.89
N ILE A 27 -5.70 -0.31 3.65
CA ILE A 27 -6.43 -1.48 4.13
C ILE A 27 -7.38 -1.92 3.02
N ARG A 28 -7.28 -3.19 2.64
CA ARG A 28 -8.08 -3.81 1.58
C ARG A 28 -8.92 -4.95 2.15
N CYS A 29 -9.97 -5.33 1.43
CA CYS A 29 -10.65 -6.61 1.63
C CYS A 29 -10.02 -7.64 0.71
N ARG A 30 -9.65 -8.81 1.24
CA ARG A 30 -9.07 -9.92 0.48
C ARG A 30 -10.08 -10.73 -0.32
N LEU A 31 -11.37 -10.59 0.00
CA LEU A 31 -12.42 -11.34 -0.65
C LEU A 31 -12.84 -10.62 -1.92
N ASP A 32 -12.85 -11.36 -3.03
CA ASP A 32 -13.48 -10.91 -4.28
C ASP A 32 -14.99 -11.07 -4.15
N LEU A 33 -15.65 -10.00 -3.70
CA LEU A 33 -17.07 -10.01 -3.37
C LEU A 33 -17.90 -9.60 -4.60
N PRO A 34 -19.01 -10.32 -4.90
CA PRO A 34 -19.96 -9.84 -5.89
C PRO A 34 -20.63 -8.54 -5.42
N LEU A 35 -21.32 -7.85 -6.33
CA LEU A 35 -21.95 -6.55 -6.08
C LEU A 35 -22.82 -6.52 -4.81
N GLU A 36 -23.62 -7.57 -4.57
CA GLU A 36 -24.46 -7.70 -3.38
C GLU A 36 -23.62 -7.85 -2.10
N GLY A 37 -22.52 -8.61 -2.17
CA GLY A 37 -21.56 -8.75 -1.08
C GLY A 37 -20.85 -7.45 -0.75
N LEU A 38 -20.44 -6.68 -1.76
CA LEU A 38 -19.85 -5.35 -1.56
C LEU A 38 -20.86 -4.39 -0.93
N ARG A 39 -22.11 -4.38 -1.42
CA ARG A 39 -23.19 -3.58 -0.83
C ARG A 39 -23.39 -3.93 0.64
N PHE A 40 -23.49 -5.22 0.96
CA PHE A 40 -23.63 -5.69 2.33
C PHE A 40 -22.46 -5.26 3.20
N LEU A 41 -21.22 -5.42 2.71
CA LEU A 41 -20.01 -5.02 3.44
C LEU A 41 -20.04 -3.51 3.76
N TYR A 42 -20.25 -2.65 2.77
CA TYR A 42 -20.31 -1.20 2.99
C TYR A 42 -21.44 -0.79 3.92
N SER A 43 -22.64 -1.38 3.74
CA SER A 43 -23.77 -1.12 4.62
C SER A 43 -23.50 -1.56 6.06
N GLN A 44 -22.87 -2.71 6.28
CA GLN A 44 -22.54 -3.18 7.62
C GLN A 44 -21.50 -2.29 8.29
N LEU A 45 -20.40 -1.96 7.60
CA LEU A 45 -19.36 -1.09 8.13
C LEU A 45 -19.91 0.29 8.50
N LEU A 46 -20.81 0.83 7.68
CA LEU A 46 -21.46 2.12 7.94
C LEU A 46 -22.46 2.03 9.11
N LYS A 47 -23.35 1.03 9.10
CA LYS A 47 -24.37 0.82 10.14
C LYS A 47 -23.77 0.65 11.53
N THR A 48 -22.64 -0.05 11.61
CA THR A 48 -21.92 -0.33 12.87
C THR A 48 -20.94 0.78 13.26
N SER A 49 -20.82 1.85 12.46
CA SER A 49 -19.80 2.89 12.64
C SER A 49 -18.39 2.30 12.84
N SER A 50 -18.07 1.26 12.05
CA SER A 50 -16.83 0.51 12.18
C SER A 50 -15.59 1.37 11.93
N TRP A 51 -14.51 1.07 12.63
CA TRP A 51 -13.26 1.82 12.57
C TRP A 51 -12.05 0.88 12.71
N PHE A 52 -10.95 1.27 12.07
CA PHE A 52 -9.65 0.63 12.24
C PHE A 52 -8.86 1.34 13.33
N LEU A 53 -8.23 0.60 14.24
CA LEU A 53 -7.22 1.14 15.16
C LEU A 53 -5.85 1.00 14.50
N ILE A 54 -5.16 2.12 14.32
CA ILE A 54 -3.89 2.21 13.61
C ILE A 54 -2.93 2.96 14.53
N GLN A 55 -2.01 2.26 15.19
CA GLN A 55 -1.10 2.84 16.19
C GLN A 55 -1.83 3.76 17.19
N GLY A 56 -2.90 3.24 17.79
CA GLY A 56 -3.72 4.00 18.75
C GLY A 56 -4.69 5.02 18.14
N SER A 57 -4.59 5.32 16.84
CA SER A 57 -5.46 6.28 16.17
C SER A 57 -6.65 5.59 15.47
N PRO A 58 -7.90 5.94 15.80
CA PRO A 58 -9.07 5.39 15.15
C PRO A 58 -9.31 6.03 13.77
N VAL A 59 -9.53 5.20 12.76
CA VAL A 59 -9.86 5.63 11.39
C VAL A 59 -11.15 4.97 10.95
N GLN A 60 -12.19 5.74 10.63
CA GLN A 60 -13.44 5.19 10.12
C GLN A 60 -13.21 4.32 8.87
N CYS A 61 -13.86 3.15 8.84
CA CYS A 61 -13.77 2.22 7.71
C CYS A 61 -14.41 2.83 6.46
N VAL A 62 -15.59 3.44 6.62
CA VAL A 62 -16.44 3.97 5.56
C VAL A 62 -17.18 5.20 6.10
N GLN A 63 -17.23 6.28 5.31
CA GLN A 63 -18.01 7.48 5.63
C GLN A 63 -19.38 7.48 4.93
N SER A 64 -19.46 6.89 3.74
CA SER A 64 -20.68 6.74 2.95
C SER A 64 -20.56 5.53 2.02
N ILE A 65 -21.69 5.01 1.54
CA ILE A 65 -21.69 3.91 0.57
C ILE A 65 -21.26 4.48 -0.79
N PRO A 66 -20.13 4.01 -1.37
CA PRO A 66 -19.65 4.54 -2.65
C PRO A 66 -20.58 4.17 -3.81
N LYS A 67 -20.70 5.09 -4.77
CA LYS A 67 -21.37 4.81 -6.06
C LYS A 67 -20.52 3.79 -6.83
N GLY A 68 -21.19 2.84 -7.50
CA GLY A 68 -20.52 1.78 -8.26
C GLY A 68 -19.98 0.61 -7.43
N LEU A 69 -19.97 0.71 -6.09
CA LEU A 69 -19.54 -0.36 -5.17
C LEU A 69 -18.22 -1.02 -5.60
N PRO A 70 -17.10 -0.28 -5.63
CA PRO A 70 -15.79 -0.85 -5.94
C PRO A 70 -15.33 -1.82 -4.84
N PRO A 71 -14.29 -2.63 -5.10
CA PRO A 71 -13.61 -3.39 -4.06
C PRO A 71 -13.19 -2.49 -2.89
N PHE A 72 -13.33 -2.99 -1.66
CA PHE A 72 -13.04 -2.21 -0.47
C PHE A 72 -11.56 -1.79 -0.41
N LYS A 73 -11.34 -0.48 -0.31
CA LYS A 73 -10.01 0.13 -0.18
C LYS A 73 -10.10 1.37 0.71
N ARG A 74 -9.30 1.41 1.78
CA ARG A 74 -9.20 2.55 2.70
C ARG A 74 -7.76 3.01 2.81
N ARG A 75 -7.48 4.27 2.44
CA ARG A 75 -6.15 4.86 2.59
C ARG A 75 -5.83 5.08 4.06
N VAL A 76 -4.59 4.76 4.44
CA VAL A 76 -4.06 4.89 5.78
C VAL A 76 -2.70 5.57 5.73
N THR A 77 -2.44 6.42 6.71
CA THR A 77 -1.14 7.04 6.95
C THR A 77 -0.84 6.93 8.43
N PHE A 78 0.37 6.49 8.77
CA PHE A 78 0.84 6.37 10.14
C PHE A 78 2.34 6.62 10.21
N ARG A 79 2.86 6.81 11.42
CA ARG A 79 4.29 6.96 11.69
C ARG A 79 4.78 5.77 12.51
N ALA A 80 6.04 5.42 12.31
CA ALA A 80 6.78 4.48 13.14
C ALA A 80 8.15 5.09 13.50
N GLU A 81 8.60 4.91 14.73
CA GLU A 81 9.88 5.36 15.26
C GLU A 81 11.06 4.58 14.66
N SER A 82 10.84 3.31 14.29
CA SER A 82 11.88 2.48 13.68
C SER A 82 11.33 1.41 12.74
N MET A 83 12.20 0.83 11.90
CA MET A 83 11.84 -0.27 11.00
C MET A 83 11.46 -1.57 11.77
N ASP A 84 11.99 -1.73 12.98
CA ASP A 84 11.74 -2.88 13.85
C ASP A 84 10.58 -2.64 14.83
N GLU A 85 9.96 -1.46 14.79
CA GLU A 85 8.80 -1.18 15.61
C GLU A 85 7.66 -2.15 15.27
N VAL A 86 7.03 -2.68 16.32
CA VAL A 86 5.85 -3.52 16.19
C VAL A 86 4.65 -2.65 15.81
N VAL A 87 4.19 -2.82 14.58
CA VAL A 87 2.97 -2.22 14.06
C VAL A 87 1.80 -3.16 14.32
N ALA A 88 0.68 -2.61 14.81
CA ALA A 88 -0.52 -3.38 15.13
C ALA A 88 -1.79 -2.70 14.62
N PHE A 89 -2.48 -3.32 13.66
CA PHE A 89 -3.77 -2.84 13.15
C PHE A 89 -4.90 -3.75 13.61
N SER A 90 -6.03 -3.14 13.98
CA SER A 90 -7.23 -3.88 14.36
C SER A 90 -8.50 -3.20 13.84
N ILE A 91 -9.63 -3.90 13.86
CA ILE A 91 -10.95 -3.37 13.51
C ILE A 91 -11.90 -3.50 14.71
N GLY A 92 -12.63 -2.43 14.99
CA GLY A 92 -13.65 -2.33 16.02
C GLY A 92 -15.00 -1.84 15.48
N GLY A 93 -16.02 -1.84 16.33
CA GLY A 93 -17.39 -1.39 16.01
C GLY A 93 -18.29 -2.48 15.42
N ILE A 94 -17.74 -3.43 14.68
CA ILE A 94 -18.51 -4.56 14.10
C ILE A 94 -18.65 -5.77 15.03
N THR A 95 -17.74 -5.92 15.99
CA THR A 95 -17.74 -6.99 17.00
C THR A 95 -17.69 -6.38 18.41
N SER A 96 -18.06 -7.17 19.42
CA SER A 96 -18.03 -6.74 20.83
C SER A 96 -16.63 -6.33 21.32
N THR A 97 -15.58 -6.89 20.71
CA THR A 97 -14.18 -6.52 20.99
C THR A 97 -13.46 -6.18 19.69
N SER A 98 -12.43 -5.32 19.79
CA SER A 98 -11.53 -5.06 18.66
C SER A 98 -10.75 -6.33 18.30
N ARG A 99 -10.55 -6.57 17.00
CA ARG A 99 -9.86 -7.76 16.50
C ARG A 99 -8.72 -7.36 15.57
N PRO A 100 -7.52 -7.96 15.70
CA PRO A 100 -6.41 -7.65 14.82
C PRO A 100 -6.74 -8.00 13.36
N LEU A 101 -6.20 -7.21 12.44
CA LEU A 101 -6.26 -7.50 11.01
C LEU A 101 -5.36 -8.70 10.67
N SER A 102 -5.60 -9.32 9.51
CA SER A 102 -4.74 -10.41 9.04
C SER A 102 -3.28 -9.93 8.90
N GLY A 103 -2.33 -10.71 9.43
CA GLY A 103 -0.91 -10.40 9.37
C GLY A 103 -0.38 -9.45 10.46
N PHE A 104 -1.21 -9.05 11.43
CA PHE A 104 -0.81 -8.20 12.55
C PHE A 104 -0.88 -8.94 13.90
N PRO A 105 -0.02 -8.58 14.87
CA PRO A 105 1.05 -7.57 14.79
C PRO A 105 2.26 -8.04 13.94
N THR A 106 3.04 -7.08 13.42
CA THR A 106 4.24 -7.32 12.59
C THR A 106 5.20 -6.12 12.67
N THR A 107 6.35 -6.16 12.00
CA THR A 107 7.28 -5.01 11.89
C THR A 107 7.22 -4.39 10.50
N LEU A 108 7.73 -3.16 10.34
CA LEU A 108 7.85 -2.55 9.01
C LEU A 108 8.80 -3.34 8.12
N THR A 109 9.95 -3.78 8.64
CA THR A 109 10.91 -4.64 7.93
C THR A 109 10.19 -5.85 7.35
N LYS A 110 9.42 -6.56 8.17
CA LYS A 110 8.69 -7.75 7.74
C LYS A 110 7.59 -7.44 6.72
N LEU A 111 6.86 -6.33 6.86
CA LEU A 111 5.88 -5.90 5.86
C LEU A 111 6.52 -5.62 4.50
N ILE A 112 7.68 -4.96 4.49
CA ILE A 112 8.45 -4.64 3.29
C ILE A 112 8.93 -5.92 2.60
N GLU A 113 9.44 -6.88 3.38
CA GLU A 113 9.89 -8.18 2.90
C GLU A 113 8.74 -9.03 2.34
N ASP A 114 7.66 -9.21 3.12
CA ASP A 114 6.49 -10.03 2.75
C ASP A 114 5.79 -9.49 1.49
N GLN A 115 5.82 -8.16 1.27
CA GLN A 115 5.25 -7.51 0.09
C GLN A 115 6.24 -7.40 -1.08
N GLY A 116 7.52 -7.73 -0.86
CA GLY A 116 8.57 -7.64 -1.86
C GLY A 116 8.76 -6.22 -2.40
N LEU A 117 8.74 -5.20 -1.54
CA LEU A 117 8.89 -3.79 -1.96
C LEU A 117 10.34 -3.43 -2.31
N VAL A 118 11.32 -4.17 -1.75
CA VAL A 118 12.73 -4.01 -2.09
C VAL A 118 13.04 -4.88 -3.33
N LYS A 119 12.94 -4.27 -4.52
CA LYS A 119 13.27 -4.89 -5.81
C LYS A 119 14.38 -4.10 -6.50
N PRO A 120 15.66 -4.31 -6.15
CA PRO A 120 16.79 -3.52 -6.65
C PRO A 120 17.02 -3.65 -8.16
N PHE A 121 16.48 -4.70 -8.80
CA PHE A 121 16.60 -4.95 -10.24
C PHE A 121 15.29 -4.74 -11.02
N GLY A 122 14.31 -4.06 -10.42
CA GLY A 122 13.03 -3.75 -11.08
C GLY A 122 11.98 -4.85 -11.03
N THR A 123 10.73 -4.51 -11.35
CA THR A 123 9.64 -5.45 -11.64
C THR A 123 9.63 -5.86 -13.12
N LEU A 124 8.88 -6.91 -13.47
CA LEU A 124 8.58 -7.30 -14.87
C LEU A 124 8.02 -6.13 -15.70
N ASP A 125 7.48 -5.11 -15.04
CA ASP A 125 6.86 -3.92 -15.63
C ASP A 125 7.84 -2.74 -15.75
N HIS A 126 9.15 -2.98 -15.68
CA HIS A 126 10.13 -2.00 -16.17
C HIS A 126 9.91 -1.83 -17.68
N GLU A 127 9.04 -0.90 -18.06
CA GLU A 127 9.04 -0.34 -19.41
C GLU A 127 10.43 0.26 -19.62
N VAL A 128 11.26 -0.46 -20.37
CA VAL A 128 12.42 0.11 -21.03
C VAL A 128 11.85 1.14 -21.99
N SER A 129 11.73 2.39 -21.56
CA SER A 129 11.59 3.50 -22.49
C SER A 129 12.82 3.41 -23.39
N GLU A 130 12.64 2.93 -24.62
CA GLU A 130 13.67 2.86 -25.64
C GLU A 130 14.14 4.29 -25.90
N LYS A 131 15.07 4.77 -25.08
CA LYS A 131 15.82 5.97 -25.42
C LYS A 131 16.54 5.62 -26.72
N PRO A 132 16.34 6.39 -27.80
CA PRO A 132 17.01 6.12 -29.05
C PRO A 132 18.51 6.06 -28.79
N LEU A 133 19.16 5.03 -29.35
CA LEU A 133 20.60 4.84 -29.21
C LEU A 133 21.32 6.16 -29.54
N PRO A 134 22.33 6.55 -28.75
CA PRO A 134 23.12 7.72 -29.09
C PRO A 134 23.67 7.56 -30.51
N ALA A 135 23.62 8.64 -31.29
CA ALA A 135 24.05 8.62 -32.68
C ALA A 135 25.47 8.06 -32.79
N ILE A 136 25.68 7.14 -33.74
CA ILE A 136 26.98 6.52 -34.00
C ILE A 136 28.01 7.65 -34.22
N PRO A 137 29.13 7.68 -33.46
CA PRO A 137 30.14 8.69 -33.66
C PRO A 137 30.67 8.65 -35.09
N ALA A 138 30.46 9.74 -35.85
CA ALA A 138 30.98 9.84 -37.21
C ALA A 138 32.51 9.91 -37.18
N LYS A 139 33.16 8.99 -37.89
CA LYS A 139 34.61 8.97 -38.07
C LYS A 139 35.03 10.26 -38.78
N ARG A 140 35.88 11.09 -38.15
CA ARG A 140 36.44 12.31 -38.80
C ARG A 140 37.14 11.91 -40.10
N ILE A 141 36.66 12.44 -41.22
CA ILE A 141 37.39 12.39 -42.49
C ILE A 141 38.56 13.36 -42.35
N GLY A 142 39.79 12.82 -42.36
CA GLY A 142 40.99 13.64 -42.32
C GLY A 142 41.05 14.55 -43.54
N THR A 143 41.15 15.85 -43.32
CA THR A 143 41.39 16.82 -44.39
C THR A 143 42.77 16.57 -45.01
N PRO A 144 42.89 16.39 -46.34
CA PRO A 144 44.20 16.28 -46.98
C PRO A 144 44.95 17.61 -46.85
N GLN A 145 46.19 17.56 -46.38
CA GLN A 145 47.08 18.71 -46.35
C GLN A 145 47.49 19.09 -47.78
N PRO A 146 47.42 20.37 -48.18
CA PRO A 146 47.97 20.83 -49.44
C PRO A 146 49.52 20.80 -49.42
N PRO A 147 50.15 20.73 -50.60
CA PRO A 147 51.59 20.51 -50.78
C PRO A 147 52.48 21.64 -50.24
#